data_AF-A0A963JU81-F1
#
_entry.id   AF-A0A963JU81-F1
#
_cell.length_a   1.000
_cell.length_b   1.000
_cell.length_c   1.000
_cell.angle_alpha   90.00
_cell.angle_beta   90.00
_cell.angle_gamma   90.00
#
_symmetry.space_group_name_H-M   'P 1'
#
loop_
_entity.id
_entity.type
_entity.pdbx_description
1 polymer ?
#
loop_
_entity_poly.entity_id
_entity_poly.type
_entity_poly.pdbx_seq_one_letter_code
_entity_poly.pdbx_strand_id
1 'polypeptide(L)'
;GQSGYRDLAQRTMQAFDRMRKGIEKMPELYVMGDPTGPLLGYGSRDPDVNIFAVGDQMDAKGWKINRLQKPDGLHAMITASHLEVMDDYLRDLQEAVATVKSHPELAQSGSAATYGMMSHIPLRGMVKQKVLDMFAQMYQAGGQDMDLHAEPAPEPGFKGQMNALVERVAQWYVQRQQRKVRHR
;
A
#
# COMPACT_ATOMS: atom_id res chain seq x y z
N GLY A 1 -14.56 -9.28 31.44
CA GLY A 1 -15.80 -8.55 31.80
C GLY A 1 -15.71 -7.09 31.37
N GLN A 2 -16.63 -6.22 31.81
CA GLN A 2 -16.71 -4.82 31.32
C GLN A 2 -15.43 -3.99 31.52
N SER A 3 -14.73 -4.17 32.66
CA SER A 3 -13.47 -3.46 32.94
C SER A 3 -12.40 -3.74 31.90
N GLY A 4 -12.24 -4.99 31.48
CA GLY A 4 -11.28 -5.39 30.45
C GLY A 4 -11.58 -4.77 29.07
N TYR A 5 -12.86 -4.68 28.69
CA TYR A 5 -13.24 -4.00 27.45
C TYR A 5 -12.93 -2.49 27.49
N ARG A 6 -13.15 -1.83 28.64
CA ARG A 6 -12.80 -0.41 28.82
C ARG A 6 -11.30 -0.18 28.71
N ASP A 7 -10.50 -1.03 29.36
CA ASP A 7 -9.04 -0.96 29.26
C ASP A 7 -8.53 -1.18 27.83
N LEU A 8 -9.03 -2.21 27.14
CA LEU A 8 -8.67 -2.48 25.74
C LEU A 8 -9.04 -1.30 24.82
N ALA A 9 -10.23 -0.72 25.01
CA ALA A 9 -10.65 0.45 24.25
C ALA A 9 -9.74 1.65 24.52
N GLN A 10 -9.41 1.93 25.80
CA GLN A 10 -8.51 3.02 26.16
C GLN A 10 -7.13 2.86 25.53
N ARG A 11 -6.51 1.68 25.63
CA ARG A 11 -5.19 1.41 25.02
C ARG A 11 -5.23 1.51 23.50
N THR A 12 -6.31 1.04 22.88
CA THR A 12 -6.51 1.16 21.43
C THR A 12 -6.58 2.62 21.00
N MET A 13 -7.34 3.46 21.72
CA MET A 13 -7.43 4.90 21.42
C MET A 13 -6.10 5.62 21.65
N GLN A 14 -5.35 5.26 22.69
CA GLN A 14 -4.00 5.80 22.92
C GLN A 14 -3.04 5.46 21.77
N ALA A 15 -3.06 4.21 21.30
CA ALA A 15 -2.25 3.79 20.15
C ALA A 15 -2.68 4.53 18.87
N PHE A 16 -3.99 4.67 18.66
CA PHE A 16 -4.56 5.40 17.53
C PHE A 16 -4.13 6.87 17.51
N ASP A 17 -4.28 7.57 18.64
CA ASP A 17 -3.88 8.98 18.74
C ASP A 17 -2.38 9.16 18.54
N ARG A 18 -1.58 8.23 19.04
CA ARG A 18 -0.12 8.25 18.86
C ARG A 18 0.25 8.06 17.39
N MET A 19 -0.36 7.11 16.70
CA MET A 19 -0.15 6.88 15.27
C MET A 19 -0.58 8.09 14.44
N ARG A 20 -1.79 8.62 14.69
CA ARG A 20 -2.34 9.80 14.01
C ARG A 20 -1.38 10.98 14.14
N LYS A 21 -1.00 11.35 15.37
CA LYS A 21 -0.08 12.47 15.64
C LYS A 21 1.31 12.23 15.07
N GLY A 22 1.79 10.98 15.07
CA GLY A 22 3.08 10.61 14.48
C GLY A 22 3.11 10.85 12.98
N ILE A 23 2.07 10.41 12.28
CA ILE A 23 1.92 10.61 10.83
C ILE A 23 1.71 12.09 10.50
N GLU A 24 0.88 12.82 11.27
CA GLU A 24 0.65 14.26 11.07
C GLU A 24 1.91 15.11 11.24
N LYS A 25 2.94 14.62 11.94
CA LYS A 25 4.26 15.28 12.05
C LYS A 25 5.17 15.04 10.85
N MET A 26 4.87 14.06 9.99
CA MET A 26 5.64 13.79 8.79
C MET A 26 5.12 14.69 7.65
N PRO A 27 5.89 15.68 7.17
CA PRO A 27 5.40 16.65 6.19
C PRO A 27 4.99 16.00 4.86
N GLU A 28 5.57 14.84 4.53
CA GLU A 28 5.26 14.08 3.32
C GLU A 28 3.90 13.37 3.37
N LEU A 29 3.38 13.09 4.56
CA LEU A 29 2.20 12.25 4.73
C LEU A 29 0.97 13.06 5.15
N TYR A 30 -0.20 12.45 4.97
CA TYR A 30 -1.47 13.00 5.46
C TYR A 30 -2.38 11.89 5.95
N VAL A 31 -3.11 12.17 7.03
CA VAL A 31 -4.21 11.32 7.50
C VAL A 31 -5.44 11.58 6.62
N MET A 32 -6.12 10.52 6.20
CA MET A 32 -7.30 10.61 5.36
C MET A 32 -8.56 10.91 6.20
N GLY A 33 -9.23 12.03 5.92
CA GLY A 33 -10.46 12.43 6.60
C GLY A 33 -10.25 12.83 8.06
N ASP A 34 -11.26 12.59 8.91
CA ASP A 34 -11.18 12.77 10.36
C ASP A 34 -11.61 11.48 11.09
N PRO A 35 -10.68 10.52 11.22
CA PRO A 35 -11.01 9.21 11.78
C PRO A 35 -11.24 9.29 13.29
N THR A 36 -12.33 8.67 13.74
CA THR A 36 -12.77 8.64 15.16
C THR A 36 -12.68 7.25 15.80
N GLY A 37 -12.14 6.26 15.07
CA GLY A 37 -12.05 4.87 15.51
C GLY A 37 -10.73 4.22 15.07
N PRO A 38 -10.50 2.94 15.44
CA PRO A 38 -9.19 2.28 15.32
C PRO A 38 -8.67 2.09 13.89
N LEU A 39 -9.44 2.44 12.86
CA LEU A 39 -9.01 2.34 11.48
C LEU A 39 -8.41 3.68 11.04
N LEU A 40 -7.11 3.68 10.72
CA LEU A 40 -6.39 4.87 10.28
C LEU A 40 -5.88 4.68 8.85
N GLY A 41 -6.42 5.45 7.91
CA GLY A 41 -5.91 5.55 6.54
C GLY A 41 -5.01 6.77 6.39
N TYR A 42 -3.90 6.64 5.67
CA TYR A 42 -2.97 7.73 5.40
C TYR A 42 -2.36 7.59 4.00
N GLY A 43 -2.06 8.74 3.39
CA GLY A 43 -1.51 8.85 2.04
C GLY A 43 -0.25 9.71 2.02
N SER A 44 0.37 9.81 0.84
CA SER A 44 1.44 10.78 0.59
C SER A 44 0.87 12.04 -0.05
N ARG A 45 1.26 13.20 0.47
CA ARG A 45 1.07 14.51 -0.18
C ARG A 45 2.34 15.00 -0.87
N ASP A 46 3.47 14.33 -0.64
CA ASP A 46 4.73 14.66 -1.29
C ASP A 46 4.80 14.00 -2.69
N PRO A 47 5.01 14.78 -3.76
CA PRO A 47 5.08 14.31 -5.14
C PRO A 47 6.22 13.32 -5.43
N ASP A 48 7.22 13.24 -4.57
CA ASP A 48 8.40 12.38 -4.70
C ASP A 48 8.33 11.15 -3.78
N VAL A 49 7.24 11.01 -3.01
CA VAL A 49 7.00 9.85 -2.14
C VAL A 49 5.83 9.03 -2.66
N ASN A 50 6.12 7.89 -3.28
CA ASN A 50 5.10 6.91 -3.67
C ASN A 50 4.68 6.09 -2.45
N ILE A 51 3.41 6.21 -2.05
CA ILE A 51 2.90 5.58 -0.82
C ILE A 51 2.90 4.04 -0.86
N PHE A 52 2.81 3.42 -2.04
CA PHE A 52 2.90 1.96 -2.15
C PHE A 52 4.34 1.47 -2.01
N ALA A 53 5.32 2.25 -2.49
CA ALA A 53 6.73 1.96 -2.26
C ALA A 53 7.08 2.11 -0.76
N VAL A 54 6.47 3.07 -0.05
CA VAL A 54 6.58 3.14 1.42
C VAL A 54 6.02 1.88 2.05
N GLY A 55 4.88 1.38 1.57
CA GLY A 55 4.32 0.09 1.99
C GLY A 55 5.28 -1.08 1.78
N ASP A 56 5.99 -1.15 0.65
CA ASP A 56 6.99 -2.19 0.37
C ASP A 56 8.19 -2.11 1.33
N GLN A 57 8.67 -0.90 1.64
CA GLN A 57 9.75 -0.71 2.62
C GLN A 57 9.32 -1.12 4.04
N MET A 58 8.08 -0.81 4.41
CA MET A 58 7.51 -1.25 5.68
C MET A 58 7.37 -2.78 5.74
N ASP A 59 6.91 -3.41 4.65
CA ASP A 59 6.80 -4.87 4.53
C ASP A 59 8.17 -5.55 4.68
N ALA A 60 9.23 -4.97 4.11
CA ALA A 60 10.61 -5.47 4.22
C ALA A 60 11.14 -5.40 5.67
N LYS A 61 10.66 -4.44 6.46
CA LYS A 61 10.91 -4.32 7.90
C LYS A 61 9.99 -5.19 8.76
N GLY A 62 9.10 -5.98 8.14
CA GLY A 62 8.20 -6.91 8.81
C GLY A 62 6.80 -6.34 9.13
N TRP A 63 6.53 -5.09 8.76
CA TRP A 63 5.24 -4.44 9.00
C TRP A 63 4.26 -4.74 7.87
N LYS A 64 3.28 -5.61 8.12
CA LYS A 64 2.22 -5.90 7.15
C LYS A 64 1.12 -4.84 7.21
N ILE A 65 1.08 -3.96 6.20
CA ILE A 65 0.14 -2.84 6.13
C ILE A 65 -0.73 -2.99 4.88
N ASN A 66 -2.03 -2.71 5.03
CA ASN A 66 -2.97 -2.81 3.92
C ASN A 66 -2.85 -1.62 2.98
N ARG A 67 -2.95 -1.87 1.68
CA ARG A 67 -2.88 -0.84 0.63
C ARG A 67 -4.29 -0.42 0.21
N LEU A 68 -4.53 0.88 0.20
CA LEU A 68 -5.78 1.51 -0.22
C LEU A 68 -5.66 2.02 -1.66
N GLN A 69 -6.79 1.99 -2.36
CA GLN A 69 -6.94 2.58 -3.69
C GLN A 69 -8.10 3.58 -3.65
N LYS A 70 -7.98 4.68 -4.41
CA LYS A 70 -9.00 5.74 -4.54
C LYS A 70 -9.36 6.43 -3.21
N PRO A 71 -8.45 7.20 -2.60
CA PRO A 71 -7.11 7.56 -3.08
C PRO A 71 -6.05 6.50 -2.74
N ASP A 72 -4.87 6.61 -3.37
CA ASP A 72 -3.72 5.75 -3.05
C ASP A 72 -3.31 5.99 -1.59
N GLY A 73 -3.11 4.91 -0.84
CA GLY A 73 -2.78 5.02 0.57
C GLY A 73 -2.41 3.71 1.22
N LEU A 74 -2.14 3.81 2.51
CA LEU A 74 -2.00 2.69 3.43
C LEU A 74 -3.06 2.81 4.52
N HIS A 75 -3.44 1.68 5.12
CA HIS A 75 -4.24 1.70 6.34
C HIS A 75 -3.78 0.68 7.37
N ALA A 76 -3.97 1.04 8.63
CA ALA A 76 -3.78 0.15 9.78
C ALA A 76 -5.08 0.03 10.57
N MET A 77 -5.43 -1.20 10.94
CA MET A 77 -6.44 -1.47 11.97
C MET A 77 -5.72 -1.58 13.31
N ILE A 78 -5.89 -0.56 14.14
CA ILE A 78 -5.16 -0.41 15.39
C ILE A 78 -5.85 -1.20 16.50
N THR A 79 -5.06 -1.94 17.27
CA THR A 79 -5.53 -2.71 18.42
C THR A 79 -4.76 -2.27 19.66
N ALA A 80 -5.24 -2.67 20.84
CA ALA A 80 -4.58 -2.37 22.11
C ALA A 80 -3.12 -2.85 22.17
N SER A 81 -2.79 -3.93 21.45
CA SER A 81 -1.44 -4.51 21.40
C SER A 81 -0.44 -3.64 20.64
N HIS A 82 -0.91 -2.78 19.72
CA HIS A 82 -0.02 -1.92 18.93
C HIS A 82 0.56 -0.76 19.75
N LEU A 83 0.04 -0.49 20.95
CA LEU A 83 0.50 0.61 21.80
C LEU A 83 2.00 0.49 22.12
N GLU A 84 2.48 -0.73 22.36
CA GLU A 84 3.86 -0.99 22.81
C GLU A 84 4.89 -0.83 21.68
N VAL A 85 4.46 -1.03 20.43
CA VAL A 85 5.34 -1.04 19.24
C VAL A 85 5.17 0.21 18.37
N MET A 86 4.34 1.17 18.81
CA MET A 86 3.97 2.32 18.00
C MET A 86 5.16 3.24 17.67
N ASP A 87 6.13 3.36 18.58
CA ASP A 87 7.33 4.17 18.33
C ASP A 87 8.25 3.54 17.31
N ASP A 88 8.40 2.21 17.36
CA ASP A 88 9.17 1.46 16.36
C ASP A 88 8.52 1.59 14.99
N TYR A 89 7.19 1.44 14.92
CA TYR A 89 6.43 1.64 13.69
C TYR A 89 6.63 3.02 13.09
N LEU A 90 6.53 4.08 13.90
CA LEU A 90 6.67 5.46 13.43
C LEU A 90 8.09 5.80 13.00
N ARG A 91 9.11 5.28 13.70
CA ARG A 91 10.52 5.39 13.28
C ARG A 91 10.72 4.73 11.92
N ASP A 92 10.27 3.48 11.78
CA ASP A 92 10.41 2.71 10.55
C ASP A 92 9.66 3.35 9.38
N LEU A 93 8.47 3.90 9.64
CA LEU A 93 7.69 4.64 8.64
C LEU A 93 8.43 5.90 8.17
N GLN A 94 9.05 6.64 9.09
CA GLN A 94 9.84 7.81 8.74
C GLN A 94 11.06 7.45 7.89
N GLU A 95 11.76 6.37 8.24
CA GLU A 95 12.88 5.84 7.45
C GLU A 95 12.43 5.36 6.06
N ALA A 96 11.29 4.68 5.98
CA ALA A 96 10.70 4.24 4.72
C ALA A 96 10.35 5.42 3.81
N VAL A 97 9.74 6.47 4.34
CA VAL A 97 9.45 7.72 3.62
C VAL A 97 10.74 8.36 3.10
N ALA A 98 11.77 8.49 3.95
CA ALA A 98 13.06 9.06 3.54
C ALA A 98 13.76 8.22 2.45
N THR A 99 13.66 6.89 2.54
CA THR A 99 14.23 5.97 1.57
C THR A 99 13.54 6.12 0.21
N VAL A 100 12.22 6.12 0.18
CA VAL A 100 11.44 6.29 -1.06
C VAL A 100 11.68 7.67 -1.68
N LYS A 101 11.79 8.71 -0.86
CA LYS A 101 12.08 10.07 -1.33
C LYS A 101 13.46 10.19 -1.99
N SER A 102 14.46 9.46 -1.47
CA SER A 102 15.81 9.42 -2.03
C SER A 102 15.95 8.45 -3.22
N HIS A 103 15.05 7.49 -3.35
CA HIS A 103 15.05 6.47 -4.40
C HIS A 103 13.67 6.35 -5.09
N PRO A 104 13.25 7.36 -5.88
CA PRO A 104 11.93 7.37 -6.53
C PRO A 104 11.68 6.19 -7.49
N GLU A 105 12.74 5.54 -7.98
CA GLU A 105 12.67 4.34 -8.81
C GLU A 105 11.99 3.16 -8.11
N LEU A 106 11.97 3.11 -6.77
CA LEU A 106 11.28 2.07 -5.99
C LEU A 106 9.77 2.00 -6.29
N ALA A 107 9.18 3.08 -6.80
CA ALA A 107 7.79 3.13 -7.26
C ALA A 107 7.49 2.17 -8.44
N GLN A 108 8.52 1.68 -9.12
CA GLN A 108 8.41 0.84 -10.32
C GLN A 108 8.74 -0.63 -10.06
N SER A 109 9.01 -1.00 -8.81
CA SER A 109 9.36 -2.37 -8.40
C SER A 109 8.39 -2.92 -7.36
N GLY A 110 8.50 -4.22 -7.08
CA GLY A 110 7.77 -4.87 -6.00
C GLY A 110 6.25 -4.79 -6.16
N SER A 111 5.54 -4.77 -5.02
CA SER A 111 4.08 -4.64 -5.07
C SER A 111 3.65 -3.22 -5.41
N ALA A 112 4.50 -2.21 -5.18
CA ALA A 112 4.21 -0.83 -5.53
C ALA A 112 3.85 -0.64 -7.01
N ALA A 113 4.58 -1.33 -7.89
CA ALA A 113 4.26 -1.36 -9.33
C ALA A 113 2.87 -1.96 -9.58
N THR A 114 2.58 -3.12 -8.98
CA THR A 114 1.30 -3.84 -9.12
C THR A 114 0.13 -3.00 -8.62
N TYR A 115 0.19 -2.48 -7.40
CA TYR A 115 -0.87 -1.65 -6.82
C TYR A 115 -1.02 -0.31 -7.53
N GLY A 116 0.08 0.32 -7.96
CA GLY A 116 0.05 1.53 -8.77
C GLY A 116 -0.65 1.32 -10.12
N MET A 117 -0.35 0.22 -10.81
CA MET A 117 -1.07 -0.16 -12.03
C MET A 117 -2.56 -0.41 -11.76
N MET A 118 -2.89 -1.21 -10.75
CA MET A 118 -4.28 -1.55 -10.42
C MET A 118 -5.12 -0.32 -10.03
N SER A 119 -4.54 0.66 -9.32
CA SER A 119 -5.28 1.85 -8.89
C SER A 119 -5.63 2.78 -10.06
N HIS A 120 -4.76 2.86 -11.06
CA HIS A 120 -4.86 3.85 -12.15
C HIS A 120 -5.34 3.28 -13.48
N ILE A 121 -5.23 1.98 -13.75
CA ILE A 121 -5.63 1.39 -15.04
C ILE A 121 -7.14 1.04 -15.04
N PRO A 122 -7.96 1.56 -15.98
CA PRO A 122 -9.39 1.27 -16.07
C PRO A 122 -9.72 -0.10 -16.70
N LEU A 123 -8.86 -1.11 -16.55
CA LEU A 123 -9.02 -2.44 -17.15
C LEU A 123 -9.61 -3.44 -16.14
N ARG A 124 -10.82 -3.15 -15.63
CA ARG A 124 -11.52 -4.01 -14.65
C ARG A 124 -11.63 -5.48 -15.09
N GLY A 125 -11.75 -5.74 -16.39
CA GLY A 125 -11.79 -7.11 -16.95
C GLY A 125 -10.47 -7.87 -16.78
N MET A 126 -9.33 -7.20 -16.98
CA MET A 126 -8.00 -7.79 -16.82
C MET A 126 -7.70 -8.12 -15.35
N VAL A 127 -8.06 -7.20 -14.43
CA VAL A 127 -7.95 -7.44 -12.99
C VAL A 127 -8.76 -8.66 -12.57
N LYS A 128 -10.01 -8.77 -13.04
CA LYS A 128 -10.86 -9.93 -12.77
C LYS A 128 -10.22 -11.25 -13.22
N GLN A 129 -9.65 -11.29 -14.43
CA GLN A 129 -9.01 -12.50 -14.96
C GLN A 129 -7.82 -12.91 -14.08
N LYS A 130 -6.93 -11.97 -13.77
CA LYS A 130 -5.75 -12.24 -12.91
C LYS A 130 -6.13 -12.75 -11.52
N VAL A 131 -7.17 -12.18 -10.92
CA VAL A 131 -7.68 -12.67 -9.63
C VAL A 131 -8.20 -14.11 -9.76
N LEU A 132 -8.93 -14.43 -10.83
CA LEU A 132 -9.41 -15.81 -11.07
C LEU A 132 -8.25 -16.79 -11.25
N ASP A 133 -7.22 -16.42 -12.01
CA ASP A 133 -6.04 -17.26 -12.23
C ASP A 133 -5.29 -17.52 -10.92
N MET A 134 -5.17 -16.49 -10.07
CA MET A 134 -4.58 -16.59 -8.73
C MET A 134 -5.36 -17.56 -7.83
N PHE A 135 -6.70 -17.44 -7.79
CA PHE A 135 -7.53 -18.41 -7.07
C PHE A 135 -7.38 -19.81 -7.64
N ALA A 136 -7.35 -19.97 -8.97
CA ALA A 136 -7.18 -21.29 -9.58
C ALA A 136 -5.85 -21.95 -9.18
N GLN A 137 -4.75 -21.18 -9.10
CA GLN A 137 -3.44 -21.67 -8.66
C GLN A 137 -3.45 -22.16 -7.20
N MET A 138 -4.16 -21.46 -6.30
CA MET A 138 -4.26 -21.87 -4.89
C MET A 138 -4.91 -23.26 -4.71
N TYR A 139 -5.84 -23.62 -5.59
CA TYR A 139 -6.60 -24.88 -5.49
C TYR A 139 -6.09 -25.99 -6.41
N GLN A 140 -4.98 -25.78 -7.13
CA GLN A 140 -4.31 -26.84 -7.88
C GLN A 140 -3.57 -27.80 -6.95
N ALA A 141 -3.43 -29.07 -7.36
CA ALA A 141 -2.63 -30.03 -6.62
C ALA A 141 -1.15 -29.57 -6.60
N GLY A 142 -0.60 -29.32 -5.42
CA GLY A 142 0.71 -28.66 -5.25
C GLY A 142 0.64 -27.14 -5.15
N GLY A 143 -0.52 -26.58 -4.76
CA GLY A 143 -0.78 -25.14 -4.64
C GLY A 143 0.35 -24.37 -3.99
N GLN A 144 0.85 -23.37 -4.72
CA GLN A 144 1.93 -22.50 -4.29
C GLN A 144 1.38 -21.40 -3.38
N ASP A 145 2.20 -20.93 -2.43
CA ASP A 145 1.86 -19.73 -1.66
C ASP A 145 1.76 -18.51 -2.58
N MET A 146 0.73 -17.70 -2.34
CA MET A 146 0.44 -16.51 -3.14
C MET A 146 1.45 -15.40 -2.85
N ASP A 147 2.38 -15.16 -3.76
CA ASP A 147 3.32 -14.05 -3.66
C ASP A 147 2.84 -12.85 -4.48
N LEU A 148 2.27 -11.86 -3.78
CA LEU A 148 1.85 -10.57 -4.37
C LEU A 148 3.03 -9.64 -4.72
N HIS A 149 4.24 -9.98 -4.27
CA HIS A 149 5.48 -9.25 -4.53
C HIS A 149 6.30 -9.89 -5.66
N ALA A 150 5.93 -11.09 -6.12
CA ALA A 150 6.57 -11.73 -7.26
C ALA A 150 6.32 -10.91 -8.54
N GLU A 151 7.36 -10.78 -9.37
CA GLU A 151 7.16 -10.24 -10.72
C GLU A 151 6.18 -11.14 -11.47
N PRO A 152 5.23 -10.57 -12.24
CA PRO A 152 4.26 -11.35 -12.96
C PRO A 152 4.99 -12.30 -13.90
N ALA A 153 4.74 -13.60 -13.73
CA ALA A 153 5.24 -14.60 -14.67
C ALA A 153 4.77 -14.23 -16.09
N PRO A 154 5.64 -14.34 -17.12
CA PRO A 154 5.24 -14.09 -18.48
C PRO A 154 4.12 -15.06 -18.86
N GLU A 155 2.93 -14.51 -19.15
CA GLU A 155 1.75 -15.28 -19.51
C GLU A 155 2.03 -16.13 -20.76
N PRO A 156 1.84 -17.46 -20.73
CA PRO A 156 1.86 -18.28 -21.92
C PRO A 156 0.52 -18.08 -22.64
N GLY A 157 0.39 -17.00 -23.40
CA GLY A 157 -0.87 -16.74 -24.13
C GLY A 157 -0.87 -15.58 -25.13
N PHE A 158 -0.06 -14.54 -24.96
CA PHE A 158 -0.08 -13.39 -25.87
C PHE A 158 1.15 -13.38 -26.78
N LYS A 159 1.03 -14.03 -27.94
CA LYS A 159 1.97 -13.86 -29.05
C LYS A 159 2.00 -12.38 -29.47
N GLY A 160 3.13 -11.74 -29.19
CA GLY A 160 3.92 -10.93 -30.12
C GLY A 160 3.29 -9.66 -30.70
N GLN A 161 3.91 -8.52 -30.40
CA GLN A 161 3.85 -7.20 -31.06
C GLN A 161 2.81 -6.16 -30.58
N MET A 162 1.72 -6.52 -29.88
CA MET A 162 0.81 -5.50 -29.31
C MET A 162 1.13 -5.04 -27.87
N ASN A 163 2.00 -5.74 -27.14
CA ASN A 163 2.16 -5.53 -25.70
C ASN A 163 3.04 -4.34 -25.30
N ALA A 164 4.16 -4.09 -25.98
CA ALA A 164 5.10 -3.05 -25.56
C ALA A 164 4.55 -1.62 -25.69
N LEU A 165 3.70 -1.37 -26.70
CA LEU A 165 3.07 -0.06 -26.87
C LEU A 165 1.98 0.18 -25.82
N VAL A 166 1.17 -0.85 -25.54
CA VAL A 166 0.10 -0.79 -24.53
C VAL A 166 0.69 -0.65 -23.13
N GLU A 167 1.76 -1.40 -22.81
CA GLU A 167 2.50 -1.27 -21.56
C GLU A 167 3.12 0.13 -21.41
N ARG A 168 3.75 0.68 -22.45
CA ARG A 168 4.29 2.05 -22.42
C ARG A 168 3.18 3.09 -22.24
N VAL A 169 2.03 2.92 -22.89
CA VAL A 169 0.89 3.82 -22.75
C VAL A 169 0.27 3.73 -21.36
N ALA A 170 0.17 2.52 -20.80
CA ALA A 170 -0.31 2.29 -19.44
C ALA A 170 0.66 2.91 -18.41
N GLN A 171 1.97 2.66 -18.54
CA GLN A 171 3.01 3.27 -17.70
C GLN A 171 2.98 4.80 -17.79
N TRP A 172 2.86 5.36 -18.99
CA TRP A 172 2.73 6.80 -19.18
C TRP A 172 1.46 7.36 -18.53
N TYR A 173 0.33 6.66 -18.64
CA TYR A 173 -0.93 7.06 -18.03
C TYR A 173 -0.87 7.02 -16.49
N VAL A 174 -0.30 5.96 -15.92
CA VAL A 174 -0.05 5.81 -14.48
C VAL A 174 0.84 6.94 -13.97
N GLN A 175 1.99 7.18 -14.63
CA GLN A 175 2.89 8.29 -14.28
C GLN A 175 2.17 9.64 -14.37
N ARG A 176 1.30 9.84 -15.36
CA ARG A 176 0.52 11.08 -15.51
C ARG A 176 -0.54 11.25 -14.42
N GLN A 177 -1.21 10.18 -13.99
CA GLN A 177 -2.19 10.24 -12.91
C GLN A 177 -1.51 10.45 -11.55
N GLN A 178 -0.41 9.75 -11.29
CA GLN A 178 0.46 10.00 -10.12
C GLN A 178 0.94 11.46 -10.12
N ARG A 179 1.28 12.02 -11.28
CA ARG A 179 1.64 13.45 -11.42
C ARG A 179 0.46 14.41 -11.25
N LYS A 180 -0.78 14.04 -11.60
CA LYS A 180 -1.96 14.90 -11.44
C LYS A 180 -2.41 15.02 -9.98
N VAL A 181 -2.18 13.99 -9.16
CA VAL A 181 -2.34 14.09 -7.71
C VAL A 181 -1.36 15.12 -7.11
N ARG A 182 -0.21 15.40 -7.74
CA ARG A 182 0.77 16.44 -7.32
C ARG A 182 0.23 17.89 -7.30
N HIS A 183 -0.96 18.17 -7.84
CA HIS A 183 -1.48 19.55 -8.02
C HIS A 183 -2.85 19.81 -7.36
N ARG A 184 -3.28 18.95 -6.44
CA ARG A 184 -4.45 19.16 -5.59
C ARG A 184 -4.05 19.01 -4.13
#